data_AF-A0A9D5UGQ3-F1
#
_entry.id   AF-A0A9D5UGQ3-F1
#
_cell.length_a   1.000
_cell.length_b   1.000
_cell.length_c   1.000
_cell.angle_alpha   90.00
_cell.angle_beta   90.00
_cell.angle_gamma   90.00
#
_symmetry.space_group_name_H-M   'P 1'
#
loop_
_entity.id
_entity.type
_entity.pdbx_description
1 polymer ?
#
loop_
_entity_poly.entity_id
_entity_poly.type
_entity_poly.pdbx_seq_one_letter_code
_entity_poly.pdbx_strand_id
1 'polypeptide(L)'
;MKKNLAAIMALGISSLVLSGCVINVGDGEHDKNNMHPQGWEHAQAENRKHIEELRLGMNKHQVLDLMGRPDINEAFLIQKSTSENEDEAGQEVQVLFYRTQHNSGDGKTTKDECTPLVFKAGKLIGWGDKAYRYVH
;
A
#
# COMPACT_ATOMS: atom_id res chain seq x y z
N MET A 1 38.27 65.26 6.02
CA MET A 1 37.55 64.19 6.75
C MET A 1 36.15 64.73 7.00
N LYS A 2 35.07 64.20 6.42
CA LYS A 2 34.38 62.95 6.81
C LYS A 2 33.46 62.52 5.64
N LYS A 3 33.52 61.25 5.26
CA LYS A 3 32.58 60.59 4.35
C LYS A 3 31.33 60.24 5.15
N ASN A 4 30.13 60.44 4.62
CA ASN A 4 28.92 59.80 5.15
C ASN A 4 28.04 59.40 3.96
N LEU A 5 28.19 58.14 3.56
CA LEU A 5 27.30 57.45 2.63
C LEU A 5 26.02 57.10 3.40
N ALA A 6 24.89 57.54 2.85
CA ALA A 6 23.57 57.22 3.33
C ALA A 6 23.28 55.72 3.18
N ALA A 7 22.51 55.23 4.15
CA ALA A 7 22.14 53.85 4.37
C ALA A 7 21.33 53.25 3.20
N ILE A 8 21.59 51.97 2.91
CA ILE A 8 20.57 51.08 2.36
C ILE A 8 20.51 49.86 3.27
N MET A 9 19.33 49.70 3.84
CA MET A 9 18.94 48.77 4.89
C MET A 9 18.42 47.47 4.24
N ALA A 10 18.91 46.34 4.75
CA ALA A 10 18.27 45.02 4.92
C ALA A 10 17.44 44.36 3.80
N LEU A 11 17.95 43.24 3.29
CA LEU A 11 17.20 42.02 2.91
C LEU A 11 18.16 40.85 3.26
N GLY A 12 17.91 40.03 4.29
CA GLY A 12 17.10 38.80 4.20
C GLY A 12 17.78 37.79 3.25
N ILE A 13 18.20 36.57 3.62
CA ILE A 13 17.57 35.54 4.43
C ILE A 13 18.66 34.52 4.81
N SER A 14 18.55 34.00 6.02
CA SER A 14 19.30 32.88 6.62
C SER A 14 19.80 31.84 5.62
N SER A 15 21.13 31.71 5.50
CA SER A 15 21.75 30.49 4.97
C SER A 15 21.38 29.35 5.91
N LEU A 16 20.45 28.52 5.45
CA LEU A 16 19.99 27.31 6.10
C LEU A 16 21.21 26.45 6.43
N VAL A 17 21.46 26.29 7.73
CA VAL A 17 22.27 25.20 8.25
C VAL A 17 21.47 23.94 7.96
N LEU A 18 21.66 23.34 6.78
CA LEU A 18 21.24 21.97 6.53
C LEU A 18 22.20 21.08 7.34
N SER A 19 21.95 20.96 8.64
CA SER A 19 22.39 19.81 9.41
C SER A 19 21.59 18.61 8.90
N GLY A 20 21.98 18.11 7.72
CA GLY A 20 21.51 16.82 7.24
C GLY A 20 22.01 15.78 8.23
N CYS A 21 21.11 15.24 9.05
CA CYS A 21 21.37 13.98 9.71
C CYS A 21 21.49 12.93 8.60
N VAL A 22 22.71 12.57 8.23
CA VAL A 22 22.95 11.33 7.49
C VAL A 22 22.54 10.20 8.44
N ILE A 23 21.38 9.61 8.19
CA ILE A 23 21.03 8.32 8.76
C ILE A 23 21.89 7.31 8.01
N ASN A 24 23.02 6.96 8.62
CA ASN A 24 23.68 5.73 8.27
C ASN A 24 22.79 4.61 8.81
N VAL A 25 22.12 3.87 7.92
CA VAL A 25 21.55 2.58 8.32
C VAL A 25 22.75 1.67 8.44
N GLY A 26 23.31 1.62 9.65
CA GLY A 26 24.28 0.61 10.01
C GLY A 26 23.65 -0.76 9.78
N ASP A 27 24.27 -1.48 8.87
CA ASP A 27 24.28 -2.92 8.73
C ASP A 27 24.69 -3.50 10.10
N GLY A 28 23.68 -3.63 10.96
CA GLY A 28 23.78 -4.17 12.29
C GLY A 28 24.28 -5.60 12.24
N GLU A 29 25.32 -5.83 13.03
CA GLU A 29 26.03 -7.09 13.18
C GLU A 29 25.11 -8.28 13.43
N HIS A 30 25.41 -9.34 12.69
CA HIS A 30 25.13 -10.75 12.89
C HIS A 30 24.74 -11.18 14.32
N ASP A 31 23.43 -11.23 14.60
CA ASP A 31 22.90 -12.11 15.63
C ASP A 31 22.62 -13.48 15.03
N LYS A 32 23.52 -14.41 15.34
CA LYS A 32 23.61 -15.75 14.76
C LYS A 32 22.72 -16.72 15.53
N ASN A 33 21.40 -16.54 15.52
CA ASN A 33 20.44 -17.56 15.98
C ASN A 33 19.06 -17.30 15.34
N ASN A 34 18.69 -18.10 14.31
CA ASN A 34 17.45 -18.09 13.51
C ASN A 34 17.35 -17.09 12.33
N MET A 35 18.26 -17.19 11.36
CA MET A 35 18.18 -16.41 10.12
C MET A 35 18.03 -17.32 8.89
N HIS A 36 16.80 -17.48 8.39
CA HIS A 36 16.46 -17.84 6.99
C HIS A 36 14.97 -17.52 6.71
N PRO A 37 14.63 -16.88 5.57
CA PRO A 37 14.82 -15.48 5.23
C PRO A 37 13.53 -14.65 5.48
N GLN A 38 13.65 -13.40 5.93
CA GLN A 38 12.54 -12.42 5.83
C GLN A 38 12.37 -11.97 4.37
N GLY A 39 12.07 -12.93 3.49
CA GLY A 39 11.98 -12.79 2.04
C GLY A 39 10.54 -12.88 1.52
N TRP A 40 10.39 -12.70 0.21
CA TRP A 40 9.09 -12.69 -0.46
C TRP A 40 8.29 -13.99 -0.28
N GLU A 41 8.97 -15.15 -0.14
CA GLU A 41 8.33 -16.45 0.11
C GLU A 41 7.57 -16.50 1.43
N HIS A 42 8.17 -15.95 2.49
CA HIS A 42 7.55 -15.90 3.82
C HIS A 42 6.34 -14.98 3.82
N ALA A 43 6.47 -13.79 3.23
CA ALA A 43 5.35 -12.85 3.10
C ALA A 43 4.17 -13.46 2.33
N GLN A 44 4.42 -14.21 1.26
CA GLN A 44 3.37 -14.92 0.53
C GLN A 44 2.70 -16.02 1.36
N ALA A 45 3.48 -16.78 2.12
CA ALA A 45 2.95 -17.83 2.98
C ALA A 45 2.05 -17.24 4.09
N GLU A 46 2.47 -16.14 4.71
CA GLU A 46 1.66 -15.43 5.71
C GLU A 46 0.39 -14.84 5.09
N ASN A 47 0.48 -14.20 3.92
CA ASN A 47 -0.69 -13.70 3.20
C ASN A 47 -1.72 -14.81 2.92
N ARG A 48 -1.26 -16.00 2.51
CA ARG A 48 -2.17 -17.16 2.31
C ARG A 48 -2.85 -17.60 3.61
N LYS A 49 -2.10 -17.68 4.72
CA LYS A 49 -2.69 -18.03 6.03
C LYS A 49 -3.72 -17.00 6.47
N HIS A 50 -3.39 -15.71 6.41
CA HIS A 50 -4.31 -14.66 6.78
C HIS A 50 -5.58 -14.65 5.91
N ILE A 51 -5.48 -15.00 4.63
CA ILE A 51 -6.65 -15.15 3.76
C ILE A 51 -7.61 -16.24 4.25
N GLU A 52 -7.12 -17.32 4.85
CA GLU A 52 -7.96 -18.38 5.44
C GLU A 52 -8.76 -17.89 6.66
N GLU A 53 -8.32 -16.82 7.31
CA GLU A 53 -8.98 -16.21 8.47
C GLU A 53 -10.04 -15.17 8.07
N LEU A 54 -10.08 -14.76 6.79
CA LEU A 54 -11.00 -13.76 6.29
C LEU A 54 -12.46 -14.23 6.38
N ARG A 55 -13.34 -13.26 6.66
CA ARG A 55 -14.78 -13.47 6.72
C ARG A 55 -15.49 -12.38 5.93
N LEU A 56 -16.51 -12.78 5.18
CA LEU A 56 -17.40 -11.85 4.50
C LEU A 56 -18.01 -10.87 5.52
N GLY A 57 -18.12 -9.59 5.14
CA GLY A 57 -18.65 -8.54 6.00
C GLY A 57 -17.64 -7.92 6.98
N MET A 58 -16.39 -8.40 7.01
CA MET A 58 -15.29 -7.68 7.69
C MET A 58 -15.18 -6.27 7.12
N ASN A 59 -14.96 -5.29 8.00
CA ASN A 59 -14.67 -3.93 7.54
C ASN A 59 -13.20 -3.82 7.10
N LYS A 60 -12.88 -2.76 6.35
CA LYS A 60 -11.51 -2.56 5.82
C LYS A 60 -10.44 -2.52 6.92
N HIS A 61 -10.72 -1.92 8.08
CA HIS A 61 -9.74 -1.84 9.15
C HIS A 61 -9.39 -3.23 9.70
N GLN A 62 -10.39 -4.08 9.94
CA GLN A 62 -10.17 -5.46 10.37
C GLN A 62 -9.34 -6.26 9.36
N VAL A 63 -9.58 -6.06 8.06
CA VAL A 63 -8.78 -6.72 7.02
C VAL A 63 -7.36 -6.18 6.99
N LEU A 64 -7.15 -4.87 7.13
CA LEU A 64 -5.81 -4.27 7.16
C LEU A 64 -5.03 -4.66 8.42
N ASP A 65 -5.70 -4.85 9.55
CA ASP A 65 -5.06 -5.30 10.79
C ASP A 65 -4.57 -6.74 10.68
N LEU A 66 -5.33 -7.58 9.96
CA LEU A 66 -4.99 -8.99 9.71
C LEU A 66 -3.96 -9.14 8.58
N MET A 67 -4.21 -8.52 7.44
CA MET A 67 -3.43 -8.72 6.21
C MET A 67 -2.23 -7.77 6.11
N GLY A 68 -2.22 -6.66 6.85
CA GLY A 68 -1.25 -5.59 6.70
C GLY A 68 -1.48 -4.75 5.43
N ARG A 69 -0.42 -4.05 5.00
CA ARG A 69 -0.47 -3.15 3.83
C ARG A 69 -0.53 -3.97 2.52
N PRO A 70 -1.46 -3.68 1.59
CA PRO A 70 -1.51 -4.36 0.31
C PRO A 70 -0.39 -3.91 -0.63
N ASP A 71 -0.03 -4.78 -1.58
CA ASP A 71 0.93 -4.50 -2.66
C ASP A 71 0.34 -3.50 -3.67
N ILE A 72 -0.92 -3.71 -4.05
CA ILE A 72 -1.65 -2.85 -5.00
C ILE A 72 -3.02 -2.52 -4.41
N ASN A 73 -3.47 -1.29 -4.63
CA ASN A 73 -4.76 -0.79 -4.14
C ASN A 73 -5.46 -0.03 -5.26
N GLU A 74 -6.66 -0.49 -5.62
CA GLU A 74 -7.48 0.12 -6.67
C GLU A 74 -8.86 0.46 -6.14
N ALA A 75 -9.47 1.51 -6.67
CA ALA A 75 -10.84 1.88 -6.35
C ALA A 75 -11.55 2.47 -7.58
N PHE A 76 -12.83 2.17 -7.73
CA PHE A 76 -13.66 2.69 -8.81
C PHE A 76 -15.13 2.74 -8.40
N LEU A 77 -15.92 3.51 -9.15
CA LEU A 77 -17.38 3.54 -8.99
C LEU A 77 -18.02 2.62 -10.03
N ILE A 78 -18.97 1.80 -9.59
CA ILE A 78 -19.79 0.97 -10.49
C ILE A 78 -20.52 1.90 -11.46
N GLN A 79 -20.32 1.70 -12.76
CA GLN A 79 -20.99 2.47 -13.79
C GLN A 79 -22.41 1.94 -14.01
N LYS A 80 -23.36 2.82 -14.35
CA LYS A 80 -24.72 2.38 -14.73
C LYS A 80 -24.71 1.38 -15.88
N SER A 81 -23.78 1.50 -16.82
CA SER A 81 -23.68 0.60 -17.98
C SER A 81 -23.14 -0.79 -17.65
N THR A 82 -22.50 -0.98 -16.49
CA THR A 82 -21.89 -2.25 -16.09
C THR A 82 -22.68 -2.96 -15.00
N SER A 83 -23.70 -2.31 -14.45
CA SER A 83 -24.55 -2.89 -13.41
C SER A 83 -25.83 -3.45 -14.01
N GLU A 84 -26.18 -4.68 -13.65
CA GLU A 84 -27.51 -5.25 -13.95
C GLU A 84 -28.62 -4.58 -13.12
N ASN A 85 -28.25 -3.99 -11.96
CA ASN A 85 -29.16 -3.34 -11.03
C ASN A 85 -28.87 -1.84 -10.94
N GLU A 86 -29.85 -0.99 -11.25
CA GLU A 86 -29.68 0.47 -11.20
C GLU A 86 -29.27 0.98 -9.81
N ASP A 87 -29.69 0.28 -8.75
CA ASP A 87 -29.39 0.62 -7.36
C ASP A 87 -27.91 0.41 -6.97
N GLU A 88 -27.16 -0.38 -7.75
CA GLU A 88 -25.72 -0.56 -7.50
C GLU A 88 -24.86 0.49 -8.21
N ALA A 89 -25.44 1.25 -9.14
CA ALA A 89 -24.70 2.26 -9.87
C ALA A 89 -24.25 3.40 -8.95
N GLY A 90 -22.99 3.81 -9.10
CA GLY A 90 -22.36 4.82 -8.25
C GLY A 90 -21.84 4.28 -6.92
N GLN A 91 -21.98 2.98 -6.63
CA GLN A 91 -21.36 2.38 -5.45
C GLN A 91 -19.84 2.26 -5.63
N GLU A 92 -19.10 2.61 -4.58
CA GLU A 92 -17.65 2.47 -4.52
C GLU A 92 -17.24 1.01 -4.32
N VAL A 93 -16.35 0.55 -5.20
CA VAL A 93 -15.62 -0.71 -5.08
C VAL A 93 -14.16 -0.39 -4.83
N GLN A 94 -13.57 -1.06 -3.85
CA GLN A 94 -12.14 -1.00 -3.57
C GLN A 94 -11.57 -2.43 -3.63
N VAL A 95 -10.43 -2.61 -4.30
CA VAL A 95 -9.76 -3.91 -4.43
C VAL A 95 -8.35 -3.79 -3.88
N LEU A 96 -8.05 -4.61 -2.88
CA LEU A 96 -6.72 -4.72 -2.28
C LEU A 96 -6.05 -6.00 -2.78
N PHE A 97 -4.86 -5.89 -3.33
CA PHE A 97 -4.11 -7.04 -3.84
C PHE A 97 -2.97 -7.37 -2.90
N TYR A 98 -2.90 -8.62 -2.48
CA TYR A 98 -1.80 -9.16 -1.68
C TYR A 98 -1.10 -10.26 -2.46
N ARG A 99 0.23 -10.18 -2.53
CA ARG A 99 1.03 -11.19 -3.20
C ARG A 99 0.93 -12.53 -2.47
N THR A 100 0.46 -13.55 -3.17
CA THR A 100 0.22 -14.90 -2.62
C THR A 100 0.92 -15.99 -3.40
N GLN A 101 1.49 -15.66 -4.56
CA GLN A 101 2.21 -16.60 -5.39
C GLN A 101 3.34 -15.89 -6.14
N HIS A 102 4.28 -16.69 -6.65
CA HIS A 102 5.37 -16.20 -7.46
C HIS A 102 5.20 -16.72 -8.88
N ASN A 103 5.21 -15.81 -9.83
CA ASN A 103 5.18 -16.11 -11.25
C ASN A 103 6.51 -15.71 -11.91
N SER A 104 7.07 -14.53 -11.58
CA SER A 104 8.26 -14.00 -12.26
C SER A 104 9.26 -13.34 -11.31
N GLY A 105 10.55 -13.63 -11.52
CA GLY A 105 11.69 -13.11 -10.74
C GLY A 105 12.20 -11.73 -11.17
N ASP A 106 11.37 -10.87 -11.74
CA ASP A 106 11.79 -9.56 -12.28
C ASP A 106 11.84 -8.44 -11.22
N GLY A 107 11.52 -8.78 -9.97
CA GLY A 107 11.52 -7.86 -8.83
C GLY A 107 10.31 -6.92 -8.77
N LYS A 108 9.31 -7.10 -9.65
CA LYS A 108 8.05 -6.33 -9.61
C LYS A 108 6.90 -7.25 -9.22
N THR A 109 6.01 -6.75 -8.36
CA THR A 109 4.75 -7.45 -8.07
C THR A 109 3.71 -7.05 -9.11
N THR A 110 3.17 -8.03 -9.82
CA THR A 110 2.08 -7.85 -10.79
C THR A 110 0.78 -8.50 -10.25
N LYS A 111 -0.37 -8.11 -10.80
CA LYS A 111 -1.68 -8.55 -10.27
C LYS A 111 -1.90 -10.07 -10.35
N ASP A 112 -1.31 -10.72 -11.35
CA ASP A 112 -1.35 -12.17 -11.55
C ASP A 112 -0.54 -12.96 -10.50
N GLU A 113 0.26 -12.28 -9.69
CA GLU A 113 0.95 -12.84 -8.52
C GLU A 113 0.17 -12.63 -7.21
N CYS A 114 -0.99 -11.98 -7.28
CA CYS A 114 -1.76 -11.53 -6.12
C CYS A 114 -3.13 -12.19 -6.02
N THR A 115 -3.62 -12.30 -4.78
CA THR A 115 -5.03 -12.55 -4.51
C THR A 115 -5.74 -11.21 -4.25
N PRO A 116 -6.76 -10.84 -5.05
CA PRO A 116 -7.56 -9.64 -4.81
C PRO A 116 -8.55 -9.86 -3.66
N LEU A 117 -8.70 -8.88 -2.78
CA LEU A 117 -9.75 -8.78 -1.77
C LEU A 117 -10.66 -7.62 -2.16
N VAL A 118 -11.95 -7.92 -2.37
CA VAL A 118 -12.91 -7.00 -2.95
C VAL A 118 -13.81 -6.43 -1.86
N PHE A 119 -13.85 -5.11 -1.80
CA PHE A 119 -14.68 -4.35 -0.89
C PHE A 119 -15.76 -3.60 -1.65
N LYS A 120 -16.97 -3.61 -1.09
CA LYS A 120 -18.11 -2.83 -1.55
C LYS A 120 -18.81 -2.23 -0.34
N ALA A 121 -19.14 -0.94 -0.39
CA ALA A 121 -19.70 -0.22 0.76
C ALA A 121 -18.88 -0.39 2.06
N GLY A 122 -17.54 -0.41 1.95
CA GLY A 122 -16.63 -0.56 3.08
C GLY A 122 -16.55 -1.96 3.71
N LYS A 123 -17.19 -2.97 3.10
CA LYS A 123 -17.25 -4.35 3.58
C LYS A 123 -16.57 -5.30 2.61
N LEU A 124 -15.87 -6.31 3.13
CA LEU A 124 -15.30 -7.40 2.34
C LEU A 124 -16.44 -8.26 1.79
N ILE A 125 -16.61 -8.27 0.47
CA ILE A 125 -17.66 -9.05 -0.23
C ILE A 125 -17.11 -10.32 -0.89
N GLY A 126 -15.80 -10.48 -0.96
CA GLY A 126 -15.16 -11.69 -1.46
C GLY A 126 -13.68 -11.48 -1.76
N TRP A 127 -13.02 -12.55 -2.19
CA TRP A 127 -11.62 -12.54 -2.60
C TRP A 127 -11.37 -13.53 -3.75
N GLY A 128 -10.22 -13.40 -4.41
CA GLY A 128 -9.84 -14.19 -5.58
C GLY A 128 -10.50 -13.74 -6.88
N ASP A 129 -10.08 -14.35 -8.00
CA ASP A 129 -10.48 -13.98 -9.36
C ASP A 129 -11.99 -13.99 -9.59
N LYS A 130 -12.71 -14.83 -8.85
CA LYS A 130 -14.17 -14.91 -8.95
C LYS A 130 -14.84 -13.65 -8.41
N ALA A 131 -14.40 -13.18 -7.24
CA ALA A 131 -14.92 -11.94 -6.65
C ALA A 131 -14.49 -10.74 -7.47
N TYR A 132 -13.25 -10.72 -7.96
CA TYR A 132 -12.72 -9.61 -8.76
C TYR A 132 -13.47 -9.45 -10.10
N ARG A 133 -13.71 -10.53 -10.84
CA ARG A 133 -14.52 -10.51 -12.08
C ARG A 133 -15.99 -10.17 -11.88
N TYR A 134 -16.51 -10.28 -10.66
CA TYR A 134 -17.90 -9.91 -10.39
C TYR A 134 -18.06 -8.38 -10.31
N VAL A 135 -16.99 -7.66 -9.99
CA VAL A 135 -17.01 -6.20 -9.84
C VAL A 135 -16.27 -5.47 -10.97
N HIS A 136 -15.45 -6.18 -11.75
CA HIS A 136 -14.63 -5.67 -12.84
C HIS A 136 -15.15 -6.20 -14.18
#